data_AF-A0AAE4TYL1-F1
#
_entry.id   AF-A0AAE4TYL1-F1
#
_cell.length_a   1.000
_cell.length_b   1.000
_cell.length_c   1.000
_cell.angle_alpha   90.00
_cell.angle_beta   90.00
_cell.angle_gamma   90.00
#
_symmetry.space_group_name_H-M   'P 1'
#
loop_
_entity.id
_entity.type
_entity.pdbx_description
1 polymer ?
#
loop_
_entity_poly.entity_id
_entity_poly.type
_entity_poly.pdbx_seq_one_letter_code
_entity_poly.pdbx_strand_id
1 'polypeptide(L)'
;MFNKFYLRCGMSKEEIVATRAANEILLHLIKLVLYALFGLINAKVIAFGLITAFAAIVSTLSAKKVLSWVSDVFFKKIGYSAMAVSGVALLIQSITGVVSDKQADFSLNPLQQGLEAKIRWQHANFSFEFTIDDGIEFEQVIPTSDLDPDRKTQIERYGADINADTIVIEAVYGSEKKTYEAYFFRNREFIKKIEFD
;
A
#
# COMPACT_ATOMS: atom_id res chain seq x y z
N MET A 1 3.08 21.78 2.10
CA MET A 1 1.63 22.10 2.02
C MET A 1 1.25 22.91 3.25
N PHE A 2 0.57 24.05 3.08
CA PHE A 2 0.09 24.88 4.20
C PHE A 2 -1.11 24.19 4.86
N ASN A 3 -0.92 23.67 6.08
CA ASN A 3 -1.98 22.97 6.81
C ASN A 3 -2.89 24.00 7.49
N LYS A 4 -4.19 23.95 7.19
CA LYS A 4 -5.25 24.84 7.71
C LYS A 4 -5.37 24.79 9.23
N PHE A 5 -4.84 23.75 9.87
CA PHE A 5 -4.73 23.60 11.32
C PHE A 5 -3.92 24.72 11.99
N TYR A 6 -2.78 25.12 11.42
CA TYR A 6 -1.91 26.13 12.01
C TYR A 6 -2.59 27.52 12.08
N LEU A 7 -3.41 27.85 11.08
CA LEU A 7 -4.20 29.09 11.08
C LEU A 7 -5.31 29.06 12.14
N ARG A 8 -5.89 27.89 12.45
CA ARG A 8 -6.88 27.75 13.53
C ARG A 8 -6.26 27.89 14.92
N CYS A 9 -4.97 27.65 15.08
CA CYS A 9 -4.21 27.91 16.30
C CYS A 9 -3.77 29.39 16.46
N GLY A 10 -4.19 30.28 15.55
CA GLY A 10 -3.87 31.71 15.62
C GLY A 10 -2.47 32.10 15.13
N MET A 11 -1.70 31.16 14.55
CA MET A 11 -0.39 31.48 13.97
C MET A 11 -0.53 32.30 12.69
N SER A 12 0.29 33.34 12.59
CA SER A 12 0.48 34.12 11.38
C SER A 12 1.14 33.29 10.27
N LYS A 13 0.94 33.73 9.03
CA LYS A 13 1.53 33.08 7.84
C LYS A 13 3.06 33.07 7.90
N GLU A 14 3.67 34.10 8.48
CA GLU A 14 5.11 34.24 8.68
C GLU A 14 5.64 33.19 9.67
N GLU A 15 4.95 32.97 10.79
CA GLU A 15 5.34 31.99 11.81
C GLU A 15 5.30 30.55 11.28
N ILE A 16 4.31 30.23 10.44
CA ILE A 16 4.20 28.91 9.81
C ILE A 16 5.38 28.66 8.87
N VAL A 17 5.76 29.67 8.07
CA VAL A 17 6.91 29.58 7.16
C VAL A 17 8.22 29.50 7.96
N ALA A 18 8.36 30.31 9.00
CA ALA A 18 9.55 30.32 9.86
C ALA A 18 9.74 28.99 10.57
N THR A 19 8.68 28.42 11.16
CA THR A 19 8.74 27.12 11.85
C THR A 19 9.12 26.01 10.89
N ARG A 20 8.57 26.04 9.66
CA ARG A 20 8.92 25.06 8.63
C ARG A 20 10.38 25.19 8.19
N ALA A 21 10.84 26.41 7.91
CA ALA A 21 12.21 26.66 7.51
C ALA A 21 13.19 26.25 8.62
N ALA A 22 12.88 26.60 9.87
CA ALA A 22 13.66 26.18 11.03
C ALA A 22 13.70 24.66 11.17
N ASN A 23 12.57 23.96 10.99
CA ASN A 23 12.52 22.50 11.01
C ASN A 23 13.35 21.87 9.88
N GLU A 24 13.25 22.38 8.65
CA GLU A 24 14.06 21.89 7.53
C GLU A 24 15.57 22.11 7.79
N ILE A 25 15.97 23.29 8.29
CA ILE A 25 17.37 23.58 8.64
C ILE A 25 17.86 22.67 9.77
N LEU A 26 17.07 22.51 10.83
CA LEU A 26 17.40 21.68 11.99
C LEU A 26 17.58 20.22 11.58
N LEU A 27 16.71 19.69 10.72
CA LEU A 27 16.85 18.34 10.16
C LEU A 27 18.17 18.16 9.39
N HIS A 28 18.56 19.13 8.57
CA HIS A 28 19.83 19.08 7.84
C HIS A 28 21.04 19.20 8.77
N LEU A 29 20.97 20.04 9.80
CA LEU A 29 22.02 20.20 10.80
C LEU A 29 22.24 18.91 11.59
N ILE A 30 21.16 18.29 12.08
CA ILE A 30 21.22 17.03 12.83
C ILE A 30 21.87 15.93 11.97
N LYS A 31 21.51 15.82 10.69
CA LYS A 31 22.15 14.86 9.77
C LYS A 31 23.66 15.07 9.68
N LEU A 32 24.10 16.32 9.56
CA LEU A 32 25.52 16.66 9.44
C LEU A 32 26.28 16.30 10.72
N VAL A 33 25.70 16.57 11.89
CA VAL A 33 26.24 16.15 13.19
C VAL A 33 26.32 14.63 13.30
N LEU A 34 25.25 13.92 12.94
CA LEU A 34 25.25 12.45 12.97
C LEU A 34 26.32 11.86 12.04
N TYR A 35 26.49 12.40 10.84
CA TYR A 35 27.54 11.96 9.92
C TYR A 35 28.95 12.22 10.46
N ALA A 36 29.15 13.33 11.17
CA ALA A 36 30.42 13.59 11.86
C ALA A 36 30.66 12.58 12.99
N LEU A 37 29.66 12.35 13.84
CA LEU A 37 29.74 11.43 14.99
C LEU A 37 29.97 9.97 14.57
N PHE A 38 29.32 9.53 13.49
CA PHE A 38 29.52 8.19 12.94
C PHE A 38 30.76 8.06 12.04
N GLY A 39 31.58 9.12 11.91
CA GLY A 39 32.80 9.10 11.10
C GLY A 39 32.56 8.95 9.59
N LEU A 40 31.35 9.27 9.11
CA LEU A 40 30.95 9.16 7.70
C LEU A 40 31.44 10.33 6.85
N ILE A 41 31.96 11.40 7.47
CA ILE A 41 32.55 12.55 6.76
C ILE A 41 33.99 12.21 6.37
N ASN A 42 34.23 12.00 5.08
CA ASN A 42 35.56 11.87 4.50
C ASN A 42 35.85 13.01 3.51
N ALA A 43 37.10 13.12 3.04
CA ALA A 43 37.50 14.17 2.10
C ALA A 43 36.71 14.17 0.78
N LYS A 44 36.30 12.99 0.28
CA LYS A 44 35.45 12.89 -0.92
C LYS A 44 34.06 13.45 -0.66
N VAL A 45 33.45 13.13 0.48
CA VAL A 45 32.12 13.62 0.87
C VAL A 45 32.12 15.15 0.99
N ILE A 46 33.18 15.74 1.57
CA ILE A 46 33.35 17.19 1.64
C ILE A 46 33.46 17.80 0.24
N ALA A 47 34.28 17.21 -0.64
CA ALA A 47 34.44 17.67 -2.01
C ALA A 47 33.11 17.62 -2.79
N PHE A 48 32.37 16.52 -2.70
CA PHE A 48 31.03 16.41 -3.30
C PHE A 48 30.06 17.42 -2.70
N GLY A 49 30.07 17.62 -1.38
CA GLY A 49 29.24 18.62 -0.71
C GLY A 49 29.50 20.04 -1.22
N LEU A 50 30.77 20.42 -1.41
CA LEU A 50 31.15 21.72 -1.97
C LEU A 50 30.71 21.87 -3.43
N ILE A 51 30.90 20.83 -4.26
CA ILE A 51 30.45 20.82 -5.65
C ILE A 51 28.92 20.97 -5.71
N THR A 52 28.18 20.24 -4.87
CA THR A 52 26.72 20.34 -4.79
C THR A 52 26.27 21.71 -4.30
N ALA A 53 26.94 22.30 -3.31
CA ALA A 53 26.64 23.65 -2.83
C ALA A 53 26.85 24.70 -3.94
N PHE A 54 27.97 24.62 -4.66
CA PHE A 54 28.24 25.49 -5.80
C PHE A 54 27.20 25.31 -6.92
N ALA A 55 26.89 24.07 -7.28
CA ALA A 55 25.86 23.75 -8.27
C ALA A 55 24.47 24.28 -7.87
N ALA A 56 24.12 24.22 -6.58
CA ALA A 56 22.86 24.75 -6.07
C ALA A 56 22.79 26.28 -6.18
N ILE A 57 23.88 27.01 -5.90
CA ILE A 57 23.95 28.47 -6.08
C ILE A 57 23.76 28.82 -7.56
N VAL A 58 24.55 28.18 -8.45
CA VAL A 58 24.45 28.40 -9.89
C VAL A 58 23.04 28.08 -10.40
N SER A 59 22.48 26.94 -9.99
CA SER A 59 21.12 26.53 -10.34
C SER A 59 20.08 27.56 -9.91
N THR A 60 20.19 28.11 -8.70
CA THR A 60 19.28 29.13 -8.18
C THR A 60 19.33 30.41 -9.01
N LEU A 61 20.54 30.88 -9.35
CA LEU A 61 20.73 32.06 -10.20
C LEU A 61 20.20 31.82 -11.62
N SER A 62 20.46 30.64 -12.19
CA SER A 62 19.96 30.23 -13.49
C SER A 62 18.44 30.12 -13.54
N ALA A 63 17.80 29.58 -12.50
CA ALA A 63 16.35 29.44 -12.42
C ALA A 63 15.64 30.80 -12.52
N LYS A 64 16.18 31.85 -11.89
CA LYS A 64 15.65 33.21 -12.01
C LYS A 64 15.68 33.71 -13.46
N LYS A 65 16.75 33.42 -14.19
CA LYS A 65 16.89 33.80 -15.61
C LYS A 65 15.96 33.00 -16.50
N VAL A 66 15.87 31.69 -16.30
CA VAL A 66 14.96 30.81 -17.06
C VAL A 66 13.50 31.21 -16.84
N LEU A 67 13.12 31.55 -15.61
CA LEU A 67 11.73 31.93 -15.30
C LEU A 67 11.31 33.20 -16.06
N SER A 68 12.23 34.13 -16.33
CA SER A 68 11.94 35.33 -17.13
C SER A 68 11.62 35.03 -18.61
N TRP A 69 12.02 33.86 -19.12
CA TRP A 69 11.76 33.42 -20.49
C TRP A 69 10.49 32.58 -20.61
N VAL A 70 9.84 32.23 -19.49
CA VAL A 70 8.69 31.34 -19.45
C VAL A 70 7.43 32.15 -19.16
N SER A 71 6.39 31.97 -19.97
CA SER A 71 5.08 32.55 -19.71
C SER A 71 4.34 31.83 -18.58
N ASP A 72 3.46 32.54 -17.87
CA ASP A 72 2.64 31.97 -16.79
C ASP A 72 1.84 30.73 -17.21
N VAL A 73 1.34 30.72 -18.45
CA VAL A 73 0.55 29.59 -18.98
C VAL A 73 1.43 28.35 -19.17
N PHE A 74 2.65 28.54 -19.69
CA PHE A 74 3.58 27.44 -19.90
C PHE A 74 4.10 26.88 -18.58
N PHE A 75 4.41 27.75 -17.61
CA PHE A 75 4.80 27.35 -16.26
C PHE A 75 3.73 26.48 -15.59
N LYS A 76 2.46 26.91 -15.63
CA LYS A 76 1.33 26.14 -15.07
C LYS A 76 1.16 24.79 -15.76
N LYS A 77 1.28 24.75 -17.10
CA LYS A 77 1.15 23.50 -17.87
C LYS A 77 2.20 22.47 -17.48
N ILE A 78 3.46 22.88 -17.36
CA ILE A 78 4.55 22.01 -16.90
C ILE A 78 4.34 21.59 -15.45
N GLY A 79 3.92 22.50 -14.58
CA GLY A 79 3.63 22.18 -13.18
C GLY A 79 2.57 21.08 -13.04
N TYR A 80 1.43 21.24 -13.72
CA TYR A 80 0.35 20.24 -13.68
C TYR A 80 0.74 18.92 -14.33
N SER A 81 1.48 18.95 -15.46
CA SER A 81 1.95 17.70 -16.07
C SER A 81 2.94 16.98 -15.18
N ALA A 82 3.88 17.70 -14.55
CA ALA A 82 4.84 17.12 -13.62
C ALA A 82 4.14 16.52 -12.39
N MET A 83 3.11 17.19 -11.85
CA MET A 83 2.30 16.64 -10.76
C MET A 83 1.60 15.34 -11.16
N ALA A 84 0.96 15.30 -12.33
CA ALA A 84 0.29 14.11 -12.82
C ALA A 84 1.27 12.96 -13.06
N VAL A 85 2.38 13.22 -13.76
CA VAL A 85 3.43 12.24 -14.05
C VAL A 85 4.05 11.71 -12.76
N SER A 86 4.32 12.57 -11.78
CA SER A 86 4.85 12.15 -10.48
C SER A 86 3.85 11.28 -9.72
N GLY A 87 2.56 11.62 -9.76
CA GLY A 87 1.50 10.79 -9.17
C GLY A 87 1.45 9.40 -9.79
N VAL A 88 1.47 9.31 -11.11
CA VAL A 88 1.51 8.03 -11.83
C VAL A 88 2.79 7.24 -11.50
N ALA A 89 3.95 7.90 -11.49
CA ALA A 89 5.22 7.24 -11.17
C ALA A 89 5.24 6.67 -9.74
N LEU A 90 4.74 7.44 -8.76
CA LEU A 90 4.63 6.99 -7.37
C LEU A 90 3.64 5.83 -7.23
N LEU A 91 2.52 5.86 -7.96
CA LEU A 91 1.56 4.76 -7.97
C LEU A 91 2.19 3.49 -8.52
N ILE A 92 2.87 3.57 -9.67
CA ILE A 92 3.56 2.42 -10.28
C ILE A 92 4.61 1.87 -9.32
N GLN A 93 5.45 2.72 -8.73
CA GLN A 93 6.49 2.30 -7.79
C GLN A 93 5.90 1.64 -6.54
N SER A 94 4.76 2.13 -6.06
CA SER A 94 4.07 1.54 -4.91
C SER A 94 3.47 0.18 -5.26
N ILE A 95 2.86 0.05 -6.44
CA ILE A 95 2.27 -1.22 -6.91
C ILE A 95 3.38 -2.26 -7.11
N THR A 96 4.48 -1.91 -7.79
CA THR A 96 5.58 -2.86 -8.03
C THR A 96 6.29 -3.25 -6.74
N GLY A 97 6.48 -2.32 -5.80
CA GLY A 97 7.01 -2.62 -4.47
C GLY A 97 6.14 -3.60 -3.70
N VAL A 98 4.82 -3.43 -3.75
CA VAL A 98 3.85 -4.32 -3.09
C VAL A 98 3.83 -5.71 -3.73
N VAL A 99 3.77 -5.79 -5.07
CA VAL A 99 3.71 -7.07 -5.79
C VAL A 99 4.99 -7.89 -5.55
N SER A 100 6.15 -7.24 -5.55
CA SER A 100 7.44 -7.94 -5.40
C SER A 100 7.74 -8.37 -3.96
N ASP A 101 7.22 -7.68 -2.95
CA ASP A 101 7.59 -7.89 -1.54
C ASP A 101 6.48 -8.61 -0.73
N LYS A 102 5.21 -8.55 -1.15
CA LYS A 102 4.06 -8.95 -0.31
C LYS A 102 3.14 -10.05 -0.86
N GLN A 103 3.60 -10.86 -1.82
CA GLN A 103 2.79 -11.93 -2.43
C GLN A 103 1.39 -11.44 -2.82
N ALA A 104 1.31 -10.19 -3.29
CA ALA A 104 0.06 -9.62 -3.75
C ALA A 104 -0.15 -10.09 -5.18
N ASP A 105 -1.22 -10.84 -5.41
CA ASP A 105 -1.57 -11.41 -6.70
C ASP A 105 -3.02 -11.08 -7.04
N PHE A 106 -3.28 -10.90 -8.34
CA PHE A 106 -4.60 -10.64 -8.88
C PHE A 106 -4.82 -11.50 -10.11
N SER A 107 -5.85 -12.32 -10.08
CA SER A 107 -6.22 -13.19 -11.19
C SER A 107 -7.69 -13.00 -11.56
N LEU A 108 -7.96 -12.90 -12.86
CA LEU A 108 -9.30 -12.94 -13.44
C LEU A 108 -9.46 -14.28 -14.15
N ASN A 109 -10.38 -15.10 -13.67
CA ASN A 109 -10.69 -16.41 -14.25
C ASN A 109 -12.10 -16.36 -14.87
N PRO A 110 -12.26 -16.62 -16.18
CA PRO A 110 -13.58 -16.81 -16.76
C PRO A 110 -14.16 -18.15 -16.31
N LEU A 111 -15.40 -18.15 -15.81
CA LEU A 111 -16.16 -19.36 -15.48
C LEU A 111 -17.14 -19.69 -16.62
N GLN A 112 -17.64 -20.92 -16.65
CA GLN A 112 -18.56 -21.38 -17.71
C GLN A 112 -19.80 -20.49 -17.85
N GLN A 113 -20.26 -19.87 -16.75
CA GLN A 113 -21.40 -18.95 -16.73
C GLN A 113 -21.13 -17.71 -15.87
N GLY A 114 -19.88 -17.25 -15.81
CA GLY A 114 -19.50 -16.21 -14.86
C GLY A 114 -18.09 -15.68 -14.99
N LEU A 115 -17.71 -14.82 -14.04
CA LEU A 115 -16.37 -14.27 -13.90
C LEU A 115 -15.97 -14.33 -12.42
N GLU A 116 -14.76 -14.81 -12.16
CA GLU A 116 -14.17 -14.81 -10.83
C GLU A 116 -12.93 -13.92 -10.81
N ALA A 117 -12.86 -13.05 -9.81
CA ALA A 117 -11.73 -12.19 -9.53
C ALA A 117 -11.14 -12.56 -8.17
N LYS A 118 -9.92 -13.12 -8.16
CA LYS A 118 -9.18 -13.41 -6.92
C LYS A 118 -8.16 -12.33 -6.63
N ILE A 119 -8.15 -11.89 -5.39
CA ILE A 119 -7.13 -11.00 -4.84
C ILE A 119 -6.47 -11.74 -3.68
N ARG A 120 -5.18 -12.03 -3.82
CA ARG A 120 -4.35 -12.54 -2.73
C ARG A 120 -3.52 -11.39 -2.20
N TRP A 121 -3.56 -11.14 -0.91
CA TRP A 121 -2.81 -10.08 -0.26
C TRP A 121 -2.23 -10.55 1.06
N GLN A 122 -0.92 -10.80 1.09
CA GLN A 122 -0.24 -11.38 2.25
C GLN A 122 -0.88 -12.73 2.67
N HIS A 123 -1.58 -12.76 3.80
CA HIS A 123 -2.30 -13.94 4.31
C HIS A 123 -3.82 -13.89 4.06
N ALA A 124 -4.33 -12.78 3.48
CA ALA A 124 -5.73 -12.64 3.14
C ALA A 124 -5.97 -13.08 1.70
N ASN A 125 -6.96 -13.94 1.48
CA ASN A 125 -7.41 -14.33 0.15
C ASN A 125 -8.88 -13.93 0.02
N PHE A 126 -9.17 -13.14 -1.00
CA PHE A 126 -10.51 -12.69 -1.33
C PHE A 126 -10.86 -13.21 -2.72
N SER A 127 -12.06 -13.76 -2.87
CA SER A 127 -12.64 -14.11 -4.15
C SER A 127 -13.90 -13.29 -4.36
N PHE A 128 -14.09 -12.77 -5.56
CA PHE A 128 -15.35 -12.19 -5.97
C PHE A 128 -15.82 -12.98 -7.17
N GLU A 129 -16.98 -13.62 -7.05
CA GLU A 129 -17.58 -14.41 -8.10
C GLU A 129 -18.87 -13.74 -8.58
N PHE A 130 -19.04 -13.71 -9.89
CA PHE A 130 -20.29 -13.32 -10.52
C PHE A 130 -20.75 -14.45 -11.42
N THR A 131 -21.89 -15.04 -11.09
CA THR A 131 -22.54 -16.10 -11.87
C THR A 131 -23.90 -15.61 -12.33
N ILE A 132 -24.25 -15.88 -13.59
CA ILE A 132 -25.50 -15.38 -14.19
C ILE A 132 -26.74 -15.92 -13.45
N ASP A 133 -26.66 -17.16 -12.95
CA ASP A 133 -27.76 -17.86 -12.28
C ASP A 133 -27.85 -17.56 -10.77
N ASP A 134 -26.69 -17.52 -10.08
CA ASP A 134 -26.61 -17.39 -8.60
C ASP A 134 -26.27 -15.97 -8.11
N GLY A 135 -25.94 -15.05 -9.02
CA GLY A 135 -25.70 -13.65 -8.71
C GLY A 135 -24.25 -13.35 -8.28
N ILE A 136 -24.11 -12.41 -7.35
CA ILE A 136 -22.81 -11.95 -6.84
C ILE A 136 -22.50 -12.67 -5.53
N GLU A 137 -21.29 -13.22 -5.44
CA GLU A 137 -20.76 -13.84 -4.23
C GLU A 137 -19.39 -13.23 -3.89
N PHE A 138 -19.17 -13.02 -2.61
CA PHE A 138 -17.89 -12.60 -2.07
C PHE A 138 -17.40 -13.64 -1.08
N GLU A 139 -16.18 -14.14 -1.29
CA GLU A 139 -15.58 -15.16 -0.45
C GLU A 139 -14.33 -14.63 0.23
N GLN A 140 -14.16 -14.98 1.50
CA GLN A 140 -12.97 -14.63 2.26
C GLN A 140 -12.50 -15.81 3.10
N VAL A 141 -11.22 -16.15 3.00
CA VAL A 141 -10.58 -17.07 3.96
C VAL A 141 -10.55 -16.42 5.35
N ILE A 142 -11.18 -17.06 6.32
CA ILE A 142 -11.23 -16.61 7.71
C ILE A 142 -10.47 -17.57 8.63
N PRO A 143 -9.84 -17.08 9.71
CA PRO A 143 -9.26 -17.96 10.71
C PRO A 143 -10.37 -18.71 11.45
N THR A 144 -10.07 -19.94 11.89
CA THR A 144 -11.04 -20.76 12.64
C THR A 144 -11.47 -20.14 13.98
N SER A 145 -10.75 -19.12 14.47
CA SER A 145 -11.12 -18.31 15.63
C SER A 145 -12.32 -17.40 15.40
N ASP A 146 -12.63 -17.05 14.15
CA ASP A 146 -13.72 -16.14 13.81
C ASP A 146 -15.07 -16.87 13.67
N LEU A 147 -15.07 -18.21 13.78
CA LEU A 147 -16.27 -19.02 13.87
C LEU A 147 -16.86 -19.00 15.28
N ASP A 148 -18.17 -19.18 15.34
CA ASP A 148 -18.88 -19.44 16.59
C ASP A 148 -18.32 -20.70 17.30
N PRO A 149 -18.20 -20.71 18.65
CA PRO A 149 -17.59 -21.82 19.39
C PRO A 149 -18.21 -23.20 19.12
N ASP A 150 -19.52 -23.26 18.90
CA ASP A 150 -20.22 -24.52 18.62
C ASP A 150 -19.85 -25.05 17.23
N ARG A 151 -19.81 -24.16 16.24
CA ARG A 151 -19.42 -24.47 14.86
C ARG A 151 -17.96 -24.91 14.78
N LYS A 152 -17.08 -24.18 15.45
CA LYS A 152 -15.66 -24.53 15.54
C LYS A 152 -15.48 -25.96 16.07
N THR A 153 -16.16 -26.29 17.16
CA THR A 153 -16.09 -27.64 17.77
C THR A 153 -16.60 -28.72 16.81
N GLN A 154 -17.66 -28.43 16.04
CA GLN A 154 -18.21 -29.37 15.05
C GLN A 154 -17.22 -29.63 13.90
N ILE A 155 -16.61 -28.58 13.34
CA ILE A 155 -15.65 -28.68 12.24
C ILE A 155 -14.36 -29.39 12.69
N GLU A 156 -13.87 -29.10 13.89
CA GLU A 156 -12.68 -29.75 14.45
C GLU A 156 -12.92 -31.25 14.70
N ARG A 157 -14.09 -31.62 15.25
CA ARG A 157 -14.47 -33.03 15.41
C ARG A 157 -14.57 -33.75 14.07
N TYR A 158 -15.21 -33.13 13.09
CA TYR A 158 -15.32 -33.70 11.76
C TYR A 158 -13.93 -33.91 11.12
N GLY A 159 -13.05 -32.92 11.23
CA GLY A 159 -11.67 -33.01 10.76
C GLY A 159 -10.89 -34.15 11.42
N ALA A 160 -11.06 -34.35 12.72
CA ALA A 160 -10.45 -35.46 13.44
C ALA A 160 -10.97 -36.82 12.96
N ASP A 161 -12.28 -36.96 12.75
CA ASP A 161 -12.90 -38.22 12.28
C ASP A 161 -12.38 -38.63 10.89
N ILE A 162 -12.09 -37.66 10.02
CA ILE A 162 -11.53 -37.90 8.70
C ILE A 162 -10.01 -37.78 8.65
N ASN A 163 -9.31 -37.74 9.79
CA ASN A 163 -7.85 -37.58 9.88
C ASN A 163 -7.30 -36.46 8.97
N ALA A 164 -7.91 -35.27 9.02
CA ALA A 164 -7.41 -34.07 8.36
C ALA A 164 -6.33 -33.40 9.22
N ASP A 165 -5.24 -32.95 8.61
CA ASP A 165 -4.16 -32.23 9.29
C ASP A 165 -4.30 -30.71 9.17
N THR A 166 -5.02 -30.25 8.14
CA THR A 166 -5.21 -28.83 7.86
C THR A 166 -6.68 -28.58 7.50
N ILE A 167 -7.24 -27.51 8.09
CA ILE A 167 -8.60 -27.06 7.84
C ILE A 167 -8.52 -25.60 7.39
N VAL A 168 -9.09 -25.30 6.22
CA VAL A 168 -9.23 -23.94 5.70
C VAL A 168 -10.71 -23.59 5.69
N ILE A 169 -11.06 -22.39 6.18
CA ILE A 169 -12.44 -21.95 6.29
C ILE A 169 -12.63 -20.69 5.48
N GLU A 170 -13.68 -20.69 4.67
CA GLU A 170 -14.08 -19.57 3.82
C GLU A 170 -15.48 -19.12 4.24
N ALA A 171 -15.65 -17.81 4.40
CA ALA A 171 -16.96 -17.20 4.57
C ALA A 171 -17.44 -16.74 3.20
N VAL A 172 -18.59 -17.26 2.77
CA VAL A 172 -19.23 -16.92 1.49
C VAL A 172 -20.39 -15.99 1.79
N TYR A 173 -20.34 -14.81 1.20
CA TYR A 173 -21.36 -13.78 1.30
C TYR A 173 -22.11 -13.75 -0.03
N GLY A 174 -23.14 -14.59 -0.13
CA GLY A 174 -24.06 -14.59 -1.26
C GLY A 174 -25.10 -13.47 -1.13
N SER A 175 -25.90 -13.30 -2.18
CA SER A 175 -26.89 -12.21 -2.25
C SER A 175 -28.00 -12.32 -1.19
N GLU A 176 -28.34 -13.52 -0.72
CA GLU A 176 -29.43 -13.74 0.24
C GLU A 176 -28.97 -14.24 1.62
N LYS A 177 -27.83 -14.95 1.70
CA LYS A 177 -27.34 -15.55 2.94
C LYS A 177 -25.81 -15.55 3.03
N LYS A 178 -25.31 -15.50 4.26
CA LYS A 178 -23.90 -15.78 4.57
C LYS A 178 -23.77 -17.25 4.93
N THR A 179 -22.92 -17.97 4.21
CA THR A 179 -22.58 -19.37 4.50
C THR A 179 -21.08 -19.50 4.77
N TYR A 180 -20.67 -20.68 5.19
CA TYR A 180 -19.29 -21.03 5.45
C TYR A 180 -18.94 -22.34 4.76
N GLU A 181 -17.73 -22.41 4.26
CA GLU A 181 -17.18 -23.59 3.62
C GLU A 181 -15.93 -24.02 4.36
N ALA A 182 -15.86 -25.29 4.74
CA ALA A 182 -14.67 -25.89 5.34
C ALA A 182 -14.04 -26.90 4.39
N TYR A 183 -12.78 -26.64 4.07
CA TYR A 183 -11.93 -27.47 3.23
C TYR A 183 -10.95 -28.25 4.11
N PHE A 184 -10.96 -29.57 3.97
CA PHE A 184 -10.11 -30.47 4.74
C PHE A 184 -9.01 -31.06 3.88
N PHE A 185 -7.79 -31.01 4.40
CA PHE A 185 -6.60 -31.54 3.73
C PHE A 185 -5.89 -32.58 4.61
N ARG A 186 -5.18 -33.51 3.96
CA ARG A 186 -4.23 -34.45 4.60
C ARG A 186 -2.98 -34.49 3.75
N ASN A 187 -1.81 -34.26 4.34
CA ASN A 187 -0.54 -34.20 3.62
C ASN A 187 -0.55 -33.21 2.43
N ARG A 188 -1.29 -32.10 2.56
CA ARG A 188 -1.56 -31.10 1.51
C ARG A 188 -2.44 -31.58 0.34
N GLU A 189 -3.01 -32.78 0.41
CA GLU A 189 -4.00 -33.25 -0.55
C GLU A 189 -5.41 -32.93 -0.06
N PHE A 190 -6.25 -32.40 -0.94
CA PHE A 190 -7.66 -32.14 -0.66
C PHE A 190 -8.40 -33.46 -0.42
N ILE A 191 -9.12 -33.54 0.71
CA ILE A 191 -9.93 -34.71 1.06
C ILE A 191 -11.39 -34.42 0.75
N LYS A 192 -11.91 -33.32 1.28
CA LYS A 192 -13.33 -33.02 1.27
C LYS A 192 -13.63 -31.55 1.56
N LYS A 193 -14.74 -31.07 0.99
CA LYS A 193 -15.38 -29.78 1.28
C LYS A 193 -16.73 -30.03 1.94
N ILE A 194 -17.07 -29.23 2.95
CA ILE A 194 -18.43 -29.16 3.52
C ILE A 194 -18.90 -27.72 3.57
N GLU A 195 -20.17 -27.49 3.29
CA GLU A 195 -20.85 -26.20 3.42
C GLU A 195 -21.75 -26.22 4.67
N PHE A 196 -21.81 -25.11 5.41
CA PHE A 196 -22.63 -24.94 6.60
C PHE A 196 -23.02 -23.49 6.82
N ASP A 197 -24.17 -23.25 7.45
CA ASP A 197 -24.68 -21.90 7.75
C ASP A 197 -24.17 -21.35 9.10
#